data_AF-A0A5J4PDH0-F1
#
_entry.id   AF-A0A5J4PDH0-F1
#
_cell.length_a   1.000
_cell.length_b   1.000
_cell.length_c   1.000
_cell.angle_alpha   90.00
_cell.angle_beta   90.00
_cell.angle_gamma   90.00
#
_symmetry.space_group_name_H-M   'P 1'
#
loop_
_entity.id
_entity.type
_entity.pdbx_description
1 polymer ?
#
loop_
_entity_poly.entity_id
_entity_poly.type
_entity_poly.pdbx_seq_one_letter_code
_entity_poly.pdbx_strand_id
1 'polypeptide(L)'
;MRKFIIIVLLTGACFFAEACFGNARYKIIIDTDGAADDLRAICMLLAHSETEVLAVTSSEGALIPADASIKVLSLLHSFQRGNIPVGTGRNLNIAPPMWRRQSEQIEWGDSSGVIPPQKSAKDLITEILETETGKVTFVCLGAFTNLSDVLKAKPTLCEHIDKVLWYGHTKLRSGSNYDTDKESAEWIFQSDMNIDVISGVEQTFVINDSYISRLASADTPYTNKIVKAHREGV
;
A
#
# COMPACT_ATOMS: atom_id res chain seq x y z
N MET A 1 -47.79 -49.54 -11.57
CA MET A 1 -47.88 -48.11 -11.18
C MET A 1 -46.47 -47.59 -10.91
N ARG A 2 -45.87 -46.89 -11.89
CA ARG A 2 -44.51 -46.32 -11.81
C ARG A 2 -44.62 -44.89 -11.31
N LYS A 3 -43.92 -44.55 -10.22
CA LYS A 3 -43.78 -43.18 -9.72
C LYS A 3 -42.63 -42.51 -10.48
N PHE A 4 -42.92 -41.46 -11.24
CA PHE A 4 -41.92 -40.55 -11.80
C PHE A 4 -41.53 -39.53 -10.73
N ILE A 5 -40.24 -39.45 -10.41
CA ILE A 5 -39.66 -38.36 -9.63
C ILE A 5 -39.16 -37.33 -10.63
N ILE A 6 -39.74 -36.14 -10.61
CA ILE A 6 -39.27 -34.98 -11.39
C ILE A 6 -38.19 -34.29 -10.55
N ILE A 7 -36.94 -34.38 -10.99
CA ILE A 7 -35.83 -33.56 -10.46
C ILE A 7 -35.81 -32.27 -11.27
N VAL A 8 -36.15 -31.15 -10.62
CA VAL A 8 -36.02 -29.81 -11.18
C VAL A 8 -34.55 -29.40 -11.06
N LEU A 9 -33.83 -29.41 -12.19
CA LEU A 9 -32.49 -28.82 -12.31
C LEU A 9 -32.64 -27.29 -12.37
N LEU A 10 -32.36 -26.63 -11.24
CA LEU A 10 -32.11 -25.19 -11.18
C LEU A 10 -30.72 -24.93 -11.78
N THR A 11 -30.66 -24.75 -13.09
CA THR A 11 -29.53 -24.06 -13.74
C THR A 11 -29.64 -22.57 -13.44
N GLY A 12 -29.28 -22.19 -12.21
CA GLY A 12 -28.95 -20.82 -11.89
C GLY A 12 -27.70 -20.46 -12.69
N ALA A 13 -27.82 -19.49 -13.58
CA ALA A 13 -26.70 -18.91 -14.29
C ALA A 13 -25.67 -18.41 -13.27
N CYS A 14 -24.66 -19.22 -12.99
CA CYS A 14 -23.38 -18.74 -12.52
C CYS A 14 -22.84 -17.85 -13.64
N PHE A 15 -23.12 -16.56 -13.56
CA PHE A 15 -22.20 -15.57 -14.06
C PHE A 15 -20.88 -15.90 -13.38
N PHE A 16 -20.01 -16.61 -14.09
CA PHE A 16 -18.59 -16.57 -13.84
C PHE A 16 -18.21 -15.10 -13.98
N ALA A 17 -18.21 -14.38 -12.85
CA ALA A 17 -17.22 -13.34 -12.69
C ALA A 17 -15.91 -14.08 -12.93
N GLU A 18 -15.31 -13.86 -14.09
CA GLU A 18 -13.90 -14.13 -14.30
C GLU A 18 -13.18 -13.29 -13.24
N ALA A 19 -13.00 -13.88 -12.06
CA ALA A 19 -11.90 -13.50 -11.21
C ALA A 19 -10.69 -13.63 -12.12
N CYS A 20 -10.09 -12.49 -12.47
CA CYS A 20 -8.85 -12.43 -13.19
C CYS A 20 -7.79 -13.05 -12.27
N PHE A 21 -7.76 -14.39 -12.20
CA PHE A 21 -6.63 -15.18 -11.73
C PHE A 21 -5.58 -15.16 -12.85
N GLY A 22 -5.17 -13.95 -13.27
CA GLY A 22 -3.85 -13.80 -13.85
C GLY A 22 -2.88 -14.11 -12.72
N ASN A 23 -1.94 -15.05 -12.93
CA ASN A 23 -0.89 -15.31 -11.94
C ASN A 23 -0.23 -13.98 -11.60
N ALA A 24 -0.47 -13.47 -10.39
CA ALA A 24 0.15 -12.24 -9.94
C ALA A 24 1.67 -12.40 -10.12
N ARG A 25 2.25 -11.50 -10.91
CA ARG A 25 3.67 -11.56 -11.26
C ARG A 25 4.53 -10.97 -10.14
N TYR A 26 3.98 -10.00 -9.42
CA TYR A 26 4.69 -9.24 -8.40
C TYR A 26 4.00 -9.39 -7.06
N LYS A 27 4.66 -10.09 -6.14
CA LYS A 27 4.29 -10.12 -4.73
C LYS A 27 4.88 -8.91 -4.04
N ILE A 28 4.03 -8.05 -3.47
CA ILE A 28 4.46 -6.75 -2.97
C ILE A 28 4.11 -6.51 -1.50
N ILE A 29 5.01 -5.85 -0.79
CA ILE A 29 4.72 -5.19 0.48
C ILE A 29 4.74 -3.69 0.21
N ILE A 30 3.68 -2.99 0.60
CA ILE A 30 3.57 -1.54 0.46
C ILE A 30 3.86 -0.90 1.82
N ASP A 31 4.79 0.04 1.88
CA ASP A 31 5.08 0.82 3.09
C ASP A 31 4.69 2.28 2.86
N THR A 32 3.73 2.80 3.63
CA THR A 32 3.10 4.12 3.43
C THR A 32 3.28 5.02 4.63
N ASP A 33 3.38 6.33 4.42
CA ASP A 33 3.40 7.32 5.49
C ASP A 33 2.04 8.01 5.70
N GLY A 34 1.02 7.59 4.94
CA GLY A 34 -0.35 8.08 5.05
C GLY A 34 -0.67 9.34 4.25
N ALA A 35 0.19 9.74 3.29
CA ALA A 35 -0.05 10.86 2.41
C ALA A 35 -1.19 10.62 1.39
N ALA A 36 -1.71 11.71 0.80
CA ALA A 36 -2.83 11.64 -0.12
C ALA A 36 -2.53 10.90 -1.44
N ASP A 37 -1.30 11.01 -1.91
CA ASP A 37 -0.76 10.30 -3.05
C ASP A 37 -0.58 8.80 -2.75
N ASP A 38 -0.24 8.43 -1.52
CA ASP A 38 -0.16 7.03 -1.10
C ASP A 38 -1.51 6.31 -1.23
N LEU A 39 -2.62 6.96 -0.84
CA LEU A 39 -3.97 6.43 -1.08
C LEU A 39 -4.17 6.07 -2.56
N ARG A 40 -3.74 6.95 -3.47
CA ARG A 40 -3.89 6.74 -4.92
C ARG A 40 -3.01 5.58 -5.39
N ALA A 41 -1.76 5.55 -4.95
CA ALA A 41 -0.82 4.47 -5.28
C ALA A 41 -1.35 3.11 -4.80
N ILE A 42 -1.83 3.02 -3.55
CA ILE A 42 -2.42 1.79 -3.00
C ILE A 42 -3.68 1.39 -3.79
N CYS A 43 -4.57 2.33 -4.13
CA CYS A 43 -5.74 2.03 -4.96
C CYS A 43 -5.34 1.47 -6.33
N MET A 44 -4.31 2.03 -6.98
CA MET A 44 -3.81 1.56 -8.26
C MET A 44 -3.17 0.16 -8.15
N LEU A 45 -2.37 -0.09 -7.12
CA LEU A 45 -1.72 -1.38 -6.88
C LEU A 45 -2.72 -2.48 -6.50
N LEU A 46 -3.78 -2.15 -5.78
CA LEU A 46 -4.86 -3.10 -5.48
C LEU A 46 -5.73 -3.41 -6.70
N ALA A 47 -5.83 -2.48 -7.66
CA ALA A 47 -6.58 -2.65 -8.89
C ALA A 47 -5.81 -3.40 -9.99
N HIS A 48 -4.48 -3.45 -9.89
CA HIS A 48 -3.63 -4.01 -10.93
C HIS A 48 -3.59 -5.55 -10.86
N SER A 49 -3.88 -6.22 -11.99
CA SER A 49 -4.05 -7.68 -12.02
C SER A 49 -2.76 -8.47 -11.85
N GLU A 50 -1.60 -7.88 -12.11
CA GLU A 50 -0.30 -8.54 -11.96
C GLU A 50 0.31 -8.37 -10.55
N THR A 51 -0.35 -7.67 -9.63
CA THR A 51 0.16 -7.42 -8.28
C THR A 51 -0.63 -8.18 -7.23
N GLU A 52 0.08 -8.86 -6.34
CA GLU A 52 -0.45 -9.45 -5.12
C GLU A 52 0.09 -8.67 -3.94
N VAL A 53 -0.78 -7.90 -3.27
CA VAL A 53 -0.40 -7.16 -2.07
C VAL A 53 -0.40 -8.12 -0.88
N LEU A 54 0.79 -8.48 -0.41
CA LEU A 54 0.99 -9.38 0.73
C LEU A 54 0.73 -8.69 2.07
N ALA A 55 1.08 -7.40 2.16
CA ALA A 55 0.85 -6.57 3.34
C ALA A 55 0.93 -5.08 3.01
N VAL A 56 0.37 -4.27 3.91
CA VAL A 56 0.63 -2.84 3.96
C VAL A 56 1.17 -2.46 5.33
N THR A 57 2.31 -1.79 5.38
CA THR A 57 2.90 -1.27 6.62
C THR A 57 2.88 0.24 6.65
N SER A 58 2.82 0.82 7.85
CA SER A 58 2.89 2.27 8.02
C SER A 58 4.22 2.72 8.62
N SER A 59 4.83 3.74 8.03
CA SER A 59 6.01 4.43 8.55
C SER A 59 5.65 5.83 9.07
N GLU A 60 6.57 6.48 9.77
CA GLU A 60 6.44 7.90 10.07
C GLU A 60 6.59 8.71 8.76
N GLY A 61 5.88 9.82 8.66
CA GLY A 61 6.03 10.80 7.57
C GLY A 61 4.88 11.80 7.58
N ALA A 62 4.02 11.78 6.55
CA ALA A 62 2.82 12.61 6.49
C ALA A 62 1.96 12.46 7.77
N LEU A 63 1.74 11.23 8.23
CA LEU A 63 1.10 10.89 9.50
C LEU A 63 2.07 10.15 10.43
N ILE A 64 1.68 10.03 11.71
CA ILE A 64 2.32 9.05 12.59
C ILE A 64 1.89 7.64 12.17
N PRO A 65 2.72 6.59 12.37
CA PRO A 65 2.43 5.24 11.89
C PRO A 65 1.07 4.69 12.35
N ALA A 66 0.67 4.99 13.60
CA ALA A 66 -0.59 4.52 14.17
C ALA A 66 -1.82 5.08 13.43
N ASP A 67 -1.79 6.35 13.04
CA ASP A 67 -2.91 6.96 12.32
C ASP A 67 -2.95 6.50 10.86
N ALA A 68 -1.78 6.40 10.23
CA ALA A 68 -1.65 5.85 8.88
C ALA A 68 -2.18 4.40 8.80
N SER A 69 -1.89 3.55 9.79
CA SER A 69 -2.37 2.16 9.76
C SER A 69 -3.89 2.03 9.91
N ILE A 70 -4.53 2.90 10.70
CA ILE A 70 -6.00 2.98 10.76
C ILE A 70 -6.58 3.40 9.41
N LYS A 71 -5.98 4.38 8.73
CA LYS A 71 -6.42 4.79 7.39
C LYS A 71 -6.28 3.67 6.36
N VAL A 72 -5.17 2.94 6.40
CA VAL A 72 -4.95 1.75 5.55
C VAL A 72 -6.01 0.68 5.80
N LEU A 73 -6.28 0.33 7.07
CA LEU A 73 -7.32 -0.65 7.40
C LEU A 73 -8.71 -0.21 6.93
N SER A 74 -9.05 1.07 7.14
CA SER A 74 -10.30 1.66 6.69
C SER A 74 -10.44 1.60 5.17
N LEU A 75 -9.36 1.85 4.44
CA LEU A 75 -9.30 1.72 2.98
C LEU A 75 -9.54 0.27 2.53
N LEU A 76 -8.79 -0.68 3.10
CA LEU A 76 -8.90 -2.11 2.77
C LEU A 76 -10.30 -2.65 3.07
N HIS A 77 -10.91 -2.27 4.19
CA HIS A 77 -12.29 -2.61 4.53
C HIS A 77 -13.27 -2.09 3.49
N SER A 78 -13.10 -0.85 3.01
CA SER A 78 -13.96 -0.27 1.97
C SER A 78 -13.94 -1.04 0.64
N PHE A 79 -12.90 -1.84 0.41
CA PHE A 79 -12.75 -2.70 -0.76
C PHE A 79 -13.00 -4.19 -0.48
N GLN A 80 -13.45 -4.54 0.73
CA GLN A 80 -13.61 -5.94 1.17
C GLN A 80 -12.29 -6.74 1.08
N ARG A 81 -11.15 -6.07 1.31
CA ARG A 81 -9.79 -6.64 1.29
C ARG A 81 -9.18 -6.76 2.71
N GLY A 82 -10.03 -6.99 3.72
CA GLY A 82 -9.59 -7.12 5.12
C GLY A 82 -8.68 -8.32 5.40
N ASN A 83 -8.46 -9.20 4.42
CA ASN A 83 -7.51 -10.29 4.50
C ASN A 83 -6.05 -9.85 4.30
N ILE A 84 -5.79 -8.65 3.77
CA ILE A 84 -4.44 -8.11 3.64
C ILE A 84 -4.00 -7.61 5.02
N PRO A 85 -2.96 -8.20 5.63
CA PRO A 85 -2.49 -7.78 6.95
C PRO A 85 -1.87 -6.38 6.90
N VAL A 86 -2.10 -5.64 7.98
CA VAL A 86 -1.51 -4.31 8.19
C VAL A 86 -0.55 -4.37 9.38
N GLY A 87 0.59 -3.68 9.28
CA GLY A 87 1.57 -3.59 10.35
C GLY A 87 1.91 -2.14 10.69
N THR A 88 2.03 -1.82 11.98
CA THR A 88 2.33 -0.45 12.43
C THR A 88 3.83 -0.29 12.71
N GLY A 89 4.49 0.66 12.05
CA GLY A 89 5.89 1.00 12.31
C GLY A 89 6.12 1.74 13.62
N ARG A 90 7.39 1.95 13.99
CA ARG A 90 7.73 2.72 15.20
C ARG A 90 7.56 4.22 14.97
N ASN A 91 7.09 4.93 15.99
CA ASN A 91 7.04 6.39 15.99
C ASN A 91 8.47 6.95 16.11
N LEU A 92 8.84 7.91 15.26
CA LEU A 92 10.17 8.54 15.30
C LEU A 92 10.23 9.73 16.27
N ASN A 93 9.08 10.18 16.78
CA ASN A 93 8.88 11.33 17.65
C ASN A 93 9.47 12.63 17.07
N ILE A 94 9.35 12.79 15.75
CA ILE A 94 9.81 13.97 15.02
C ILE A 94 8.74 15.06 14.97
N ALA A 95 9.17 16.29 14.68
CA ALA A 95 8.24 17.38 14.43
C ALA A 95 7.33 17.06 13.23
N PRO A 96 6.00 17.29 13.33
CA PRO A 96 5.10 17.02 12.23
C PRO A 96 5.42 17.92 11.03
N PRO A 97 5.39 17.40 9.79
CA PRO A 97 5.52 18.24 8.62
C PRO A 97 4.30 19.16 8.47
N MET A 98 4.47 20.28 7.74
CA MET A 98 3.41 21.30 7.60
C MET A 98 2.12 20.77 6.97
N TRP A 99 2.20 19.69 6.17
CA TRP A 99 1.08 19.05 5.50
C TRP A 99 0.39 17.94 6.31
N ARG A 100 0.85 17.64 7.54
CA ARG A 100 0.24 16.59 8.38
C ARG A 100 -1.25 16.83 8.61
N ARG A 101 -1.64 18.06 8.94
CA ARG A 101 -3.04 18.45 9.16
C ARG A 101 -3.93 18.19 7.94
N GLN A 102 -3.42 18.43 6.74
CA GLN A 102 -4.13 18.11 5.49
C GLN A 102 -4.31 16.60 5.36
N SER A 103 -3.25 15.83 5.63
CA SER A 103 -3.27 14.37 5.55
C SER A 103 -4.23 13.74 6.56
N GLU A 104 -4.36 14.34 7.75
CA GLU A 104 -5.33 13.93 8.79
C GLU A 104 -6.78 14.05 8.30
N GLN A 105 -7.09 15.13 7.55
CA GLN A 105 -8.44 15.43 7.07
C GLN A 105 -8.92 14.53 5.92
N ILE A 106 -7.99 13.90 5.17
CA ILE A 106 -8.37 13.07 4.01
C ILE A 106 -8.89 11.71 4.49
N GLU A 107 -10.17 11.43 4.26
CA GLU A 107 -10.78 10.15 4.62
C GLU A 107 -10.39 9.04 3.65
N TRP A 108 -9.69 8.01 4.14
CA TRP A 108 -9.36 6.83 3.33
C TRP A 108 -10.49 5.81 3.30
N GLY A 109 -11.31 5.77 4.35
CA GLY A 109 -12.47 4.88 4.50
C GLY A 109 -13.18 5.16 5.82
N ASP A 110 -14.24 4.41 6.10
CA ASP A 110 -14.90 4.50 7.41
C ASP A 110 -14.02 3.84 8.47
N SER A 111 -13.53 4.65 9.42
CA SER A 111 -12.71 4.19 10.54
C SER A 111 -13.53 3.70 11.73
N SER A 112 -14.87 3.77 11.65
CA SER A 112 -15.76 3.33 12.73
C SER A 112 -15.58 1.85 13.00
N GLY A 113 -15.17 1.51 14.23
CA GLY A 113 -14.97 0.11 14.63
C GLY A 113 -13.71 -0.54 14.04
N VAL A 114 -12.82 0.21 13.39
CA VAL A 114 -11.51 -0.30 12.97
C VAL A 114 -10.65 -0.55 14.21
N ILE A 115 -10.16 -1.79 14.33
CA ILE A 115 -9.26 -2.20 15.41
C ILE A 115 -7.82 -2.00 14.91
N PRO A 116 -6.95 -1.31 15.68
CA PRO A 116 -5.56 -1.13 15.30
C PRO A 116 -4.83 -2.46 15.00
N PRO A 117 -3.83 -2.46 14.11
CA PRO A 117 -3.01 -3.65 13.86
C PRO A 117 -2.41 -4.24 15.13
N GLN A 118 -2.43 -5.56 15.22
CA GLN A 118 -1.87 -6.28 16.37
C GLN A 118 -0.36 -6.56 16.22
N LYS A 119 0.17 -6.52 14.98
CA LYS A 119 1.58 -6.76 14.68
C LYS A 119 2.29 -5.43 14.39
N SER A 120 3.56 -5.35 14.81
CA SER A 120 4.45 -4.29 14.33
C SER A 120 4.76 -4.49 12.84
N ALA A 121 5.08 -3.41 12.13
CA ALA A 121 5.53 -3.50 10.74
C ALA A 121 6.75 -4.42 10.61
N LYS A 122 7.72 -4.29 11.52
CA LYS A 122 8.94 -5.12 11.54
C LYS A 122 8.61 -6.62 11.65
N ASP A 123 7.74 -6.99 12.59
CA ASP A 123 7.39 -8.40 12.80
C ASP A 123 6.57 -8.96 11.64
N LEU A 124 5.62 -8.17 11.11
CA LEU A 124 4.83 -8.58 9.95
C LEU A 124 5.69 -8.78 8.70
N ILE A 125 6.59 -7.83 8.41
CA ILE A 125 7.52 -7.95 7.27
C ILE A 125 8.43 -9.17 7.44
N THR A 126 8.98 -9.36 8.64
CA THR A 126 9.84 -10.50 8.96
C THR A 126 9.11 -11.82 8.69
N GLU A 127 7.88 -11.96 9.19
CA GLU A 127 7.08 -13.17 8.99
C GLU A 127 6.79 -13.44 7.51
N ILE A 128 6.44 -12.40 6.74
CA ILE A 128 6.19 -12.56 5.30
C ILE A 128 7.46 -12.99 4.57
N LEU A 129 8.61 -12.36 4.83
CA LEU A 129 9.86 -12.73 4.16
C LEU A 129 10.36 -14.12 4.55
N GLU A 130 10.04 -14.61 5.75
CA GLU A 130 10.40 -15.97 6.18
C GLU A 130 9.46 -17.06 5.64
N THR A 131 8.23 -16.70 5.28
CA THR A 131 7.19 -17.66 4.86
C THR A 131 6.94 -17.67 3.36
N GLU A 132 7.22 -16.55 2.68
CA GLU A 132 7.03 -16.44 1.24
C GLU A 132 8.13 -17.20 0.49
N THR A 133 7.72 -18.02 -0.48
CA THR A 133 8.63 -18.87 -1.25
C THR A 133 9.25 -18.14 -2.44
N GLY A 134 8.57 -17.10 -2.93
CA GLY A 134 9.07 -16.22 -3.97
C GLY A 134 9.77 -14.99 -3.41
N LYS A 135 10.45 -14.24 -4.27
CA LYS A 135 10.98 -12.93 -3.87
C LYS A 135 9.87 -11.89 -3.80
N VAL A 136 10.00 -10.98 -2.85
CA VAL A 136 9.07 -9.87 -2.61
C VAL A 136 9.63 -8.57 -3.16
N THR A 137 8.78 -7.76 -3.79
CA THR A 137 9.09 -6.37 -4.13
C THR A 137 8.56 -5.43 -3.05
N PHE A 138 9.40 -4.54 -2.56
CA PHE A 138 8.97 -3.49 -1.64
C PHE A 138 8.56 -2.25 -2.42
N VAL A 139 7.40 -1.69 -2.10
CA VAL A 139 6.95 -0.39 -2.57
C VAL A 139 6.97 0.56 -1.38
N CYS A 140 8.07 1.28 -1.22
CA CYS A 140 8.27 2.23 -0.13
C CYS A 140 7.79 3.61 -0.59
N LEU A 141 6.60 4.00 -0.16
CA LEU A 141 6.00 5.32 -0.38
C LEU A 141 6.40 6.33 0.70
N GLY A 142 6.82 5.83 1.87
CA GLY A 142 7.36 6.61 2.99
C GLY A 142 8.88 6.47 3.21
N ALA A 143 9.31 6.69 4.45
CA ALA A 143 10.70 6.56 4.87
C ALA A 143 11.12 5.09 5.02
N PHE A 144 12.43 4.81 4.91
CA PHE A 144 12.96 3.44 4.99
C PHE A 144 12.96 2.79 6.39
N THR A 145 12.35 3.42 7.40
CA THR A 145 12.38 2.99 8.80
C THR A 145 12.04 1.51 8.97
N ASN A 146 10.91 1.06 8.42
CA ASN A 146 10.44 -0.31 8.62
C ASN A 146 11.36 -1.35 7.94
N LEU A 147 11.79 -1.08 6.70
CA LEU A 147 12.70 -1.96 5.97
C LEU A 147 14.08 -2.00 6.64
N SER A 148 14.61 -0.85 7.08
CA SER A 148 15.88 -0.78 7.79
C SER A 148 15.83 -1.53 9.12
N ASP A 149 14.75 -1.39 9.90
CA ASP A 149 14.59 -2.09 11.17
C ASP A 149 14.58 -3.63 10.98
N VAL A 150 13.95 -4.14 9.90
CA VAL A 150 13.96 -5.57 9.56
C VAL A 150 15.36 -6.03 9.20
N LEU A 151 16.03 -5.34 8.27
CA LEU A 151 17.31 -5.79 7.74
C LEU A 151 18.47 -5.56 8.71
N LYS A 152 18.41 -4.56 9.60
CA LYS A 152 19.34 -4.43 10.74
C LYS A 152 19.19 -5.60 11.72
N ALA A 153 17.97 -6.06 11.95
CA ALA A 153 17.69 -7.17 12.86
C ALA A 153 18.01 -8.55 12.25
N LYS A 154 17.71 -8.75 10.97
CA LYS A 154 17.92 -10.00 10.22
C LYS A 154 18.45 -9.72 8.81
N PRO A 155 19.76 -9.45 8.65
CA PRO A 155 20.35 -9.06 7.37
C PRO A 155 20.11 -10.06 6.22
N THR A 156 20.06 -11.37 6.51
CA THR A 156 19.86 -12.43 5.51
C THR A 156 18.51 -12.37 4.81
N LEU A 157 17.52 -11.65 5.36
CA LEU A 157 16.22 -11.46 4.70
C LEU A 157 16.32 -10.61 3.43
N CYS A 158 17.43 -9.91 3.19
CA CYS A 158 17.66 -9.20 1.94
C CYS A 158 17.63 -10.13 0.71
N GLU A 159 17.99 -11.42 0.87
CA GLU A 159 18.00 -12.41 -0.22
C GLU A 159 16.58 -12.73 -0.74
N HIS A 160 15.56 -12.49 0.09
CA HIS A 160 14.15 -12.70 -0.22
C HIS A 160 13.51 -11.46 -0.89
N ILE A 161 14.27 -10.38 -1.08
CA ILE A 161 13.80 -9.15 -1.71
C ILE A 161 14.32 -9.11 -3.14
N ASP A 162 13.40 -8.96 -4.11
CA ASP A 162 13.76 -8.83 -5.53
C ASP A 162 14.19 -7.41 -5.85
N LYS A 163 13.40 -6.45 -5.37
CA LYS A 163 13.51 -5.04 -5.72
C LYS A 163 12.86 -4.17 -4.65
N VAL A 164 13.40 -2.96 -4.50
CA VAL A 164 12.79 -1.88 -3.73
C VAL A 164 12.45 -0.76 -4.69
N LEU A 165 11.17 -0.43 -4.81
CA LEU A 165 10.68 0.78 -5.45
C LEU A 165 10.50 1.83 -4.37
N TRP A 166 11.29 2.89 -4.38
CA TRP A 166 11.18 3.94 -3.37
C TRP A 166 10.75 5.26 -3.97
N TYR A 167 9.66 5.81 -3.45
CA TYR A 167 9.24 7.16 -3.79
C TYR A 167 10.11 8.16 -3.06
N GLY A 168 10.96 8.83 -3.82
CA GLY A 168 11.95 9.77 -3.32
C GLY A 168 12.09 10.98 -4.23
N HIS A 169 13.20 11.69 -4.08
CA HIS A 169 13.50 12.86 -4.90
C HIS A 169 14.56 12.53 -5.95
N THR A 170 14.58 13.29 -7.05
CA THR A 170 15.64 13.21 -8.08
C THR A 170 17.05 13.36 -7.52
N LYS A 171 17.19 14.10 -6.43
CA LYS A 171 18.41 14.15 -5.63
C LYS A 171 18.27 13.16 -4.48
N LEU A 172 18.92 12.01 -4.61
CA LEU A 172 18.81 10.83 -3.73
C LEU A 172 18.75 11.14 -2.22
N ARG A 173 19.59 12.07 -1.75
CA ARG A 173 19.72 12.46 -0.34
C ARG A 173 18.94 13.74 -0.01
N SER A 174 17.69 13.79 -0.43
CA SER A 174 16.79 14.92 -0.16
C SER A 174 15.33 14.51 -0.35
N GLY A 175 14.43 15.36 0.15
CA GLY A 175 12.99 15.14 0.07
C GLY A 175 12.45 14.61 1.39
N SER A 176 11.14 14.76 1.59
CA SER A 176 10.45 14.43 2.84
C SER A 176 10.76 13.01 3.33
N ASN A 177 10.67 12.01 2.46
CA ASN A 177 10.88 10.61 2.83
C ASN A 177 12.31 10.32 3.28
N TYR A 178 13.30 10.96 2.66
CA TYR A 178 14.69 10.90 3.12
C TYR A 178 14.87 11.63 4.46
N ASP A 179 14.30 12.83 4.56
CA ASP A 179 14.49 13.70 5.72
C ASP A 179 13.82 13.18 7.00
N THR A 180 12.75 12.39 6.86
CA THR A 180 12.02 11.74 7.96
C THR A 180 12.89 10.74 8.74
N ASP A 181 13.69 9.92 8.05
CA ASP A 181 14.61 8.96 8.69
C ASP A 181 15.90 8.79 7.88
N LYS A 182 16.77 9.80 8.00
CA LYS A 182 18.07 9.85 7.29
C LYS A 182 18.97 8.68 7.64
N GLU A 183 18.91 8.23 8.90
CA GLU A 183 19.76 7.13 9.35
C GLU A 183 19.36 5.83 8.66
N SER A 184 18.06 5.53 8.62
CA SER A 184 17.55 4.35 7.91
C SER A 184 17.81 4.45 6.41
N ALA A 185 17.65 5.63 5.81
CA ALA A 185 17.92 5.84 4.39
C ALA A 185 19.41 5.64 4.04
N GLU A 186 20.33 6.27 4.77
CA GLU A 186 21.77 6.08 4.54
C GLU A 186 22.21 4.64 4.78
N TRP A 187 21.61 3.95 5.76
CA TRP A 187 21.88 2.54 5.99
C TRP A 187 21.44 1.67 4.81
N ILE A 188 20.23 1.91 4.27
CA ILE A 188 19.73 1.19 3.08
C ILE A 188 20.58 1.51 1.84
N PHE A 189 21.01 2.76 1.64
CA PHE A 189 21.87 3.13 0.51
C PHE A 189 23.26 2.52 0.54
N GLN A 190 23.71 2.02 1.70
CA GLN A 190 24.97 1.27 1.83
C GLN A 190 24.80 -0.23 1.54
N SER A 191 23.57 -0.71 1.34
CA SER A 191 23.30 -2.10 0.98
C SER A 191 23.45 -2.34 -0.52
N ASP A 192 23.67 -3.60 -0.90
CA ASP A 192 23.70 -4.04 -2.31
C ASP A 192 22.29 -4.28 -2.89
N MET A 193 21.24 -3.75 -2.26
CA MET A 193 19.87 -3.94 -2.70
C MET A 193 19.61 -3.25 -4.05
N ASN A 194 18.76 -3.87 -4.87
CA ASN A 194 18.29 -3.29 -6.12
C ASN A 194 17.18 -2.26 -5.84
N ILE A 195 17.55 -0.98 -5.78
CA ILE A 195 16.65 0.13 -5.46
C ILE A 195 16.41 1.01 -6.69
N ASP A 196 15.17 1.06 -7.15
CA ASP A 196 14.71 2.04 -8.14
C ASP A 196 14.09 3.24 -7.42
N VAL A 197 14.65 4.43 -7.63
CA VAL A 197 14.10 5.68 -7.09
C VAL A 197 13.08 6.25 -8.07
N ILE A 198 11.83 6.31 -7.62
CA ILE A 198 10.73 6.92 -8.35
C ILE A 198 10.57 8.36 -7.86
N SER A 199 10.51 9.33 -8.78
CA SER A 199 10.33 10.74 -8.42
C SER A 199 9.32 11.42 -9.34
N GLY A 200 8.57 12.38 -8.80
CA GLY A 200 7.52 13.10 -9.53
C GLY A 200 7.99 14.34 -10.30
N VAL A 201 9.29 14.54 -10.49
CA VAL A 201 9.85 15.84 -10.92
C VAL A 201 9.75 16.07 -12.44
N GLU A 202 9.69 15.01 -13.24
CA GLU A 202 9.27 15.13 -14.65
C GLU A 202 7.73 15.16 -14.72
N GLN A 203 7.12 16.24 -14.21
CA GLN A 203 5.68 16.48 -14.30
C GLN A 203 5.25 16.67 -15.76
N THR A 204 5.20 15.59 -16.52
CA THR A 204 4.42 15.49 -17.76
C THR A 204 2.95 15.20 -17.45
N PHE A 205 2.63 14.95 -16.18
CA PHE A 205 1.32 14.49 -15.74
C PHE A 205 0.70 15.42 -14.70
N VAL A 206 -0.32 16.17 -15.12
CA VAL A 206 -1.09 17.06 -14.25
C VAL A 206 -2.39 16.38 -13.85
N ILE A 207 -2.61 16.23 -12.54
CA ILE A 207 -3.89 15.78 -11.98
C ILE A 207 -4.84 16.98 -12.01
N ASN A 208 -5.64 17.07 -13.08
CA ASN A 208 -6.67 18.10 -13.26
C ASN A 208 -8.08 17.50 -13.33
N ASP A 209 -9.10 18.35 -13.37
CA ASP A 209 -10.51 17.91 -13.43
C ASP A 209 -10.81 16.99 -14.62
N SER A 210 -10.13 17.19 -15.75
CA SER A 210 -10.26 16.32 -16.91
C SER A 210 -9.72 14.91 -16.62
N TYR A 211 -8.57 14.80 -15.96
CA TYR A 211 -8.03 13.50 -15.55
C TYR A 211 -8.92 12.82 -14.51
N ILE A 212 -9.38 13.57 -13.50
CA ILE A 212 -10.29 13.06 -12.47
C ILE A 212 -11.62 12.59 -13.07
N SER A 213 -12.15 13.31 -14.06
CA SER A 213 -13.37 12.91 -14.78
C SER A 213 -13.15 11.63 -15.61
N ARG A 214 -11.98 11.46 -16.22
CA ARG A 214 -11.61 10.22 -16.91
C ARG A 214 -11.50 9.05 -15.93
N LEU A 215 -10.87 9.24 -14.77
CA LEU A 215 -10.83 8.20 -13.73
C LEU A 215 -12.24 7.83 -13.26
N ALA A 216 -13.11 8.82 -13.06
CA ALA A 216 -14.51 8.60 -12.66
C ALA A 216 -15.27 7.73 -13.68
N SER A 217 -14.99 7.88 -14.98
CA SER A 217 -15.67 7.08 -16.02
C SER A 217 -15.34 5.58 -16.01
N ALA A 218 -14.24 5.17 -15.34
CA ALA A 218 -13.92 3.75 -15.19
C ALA A 218 -14.85 3.05 -14.18
N ASP A 219 -15.49 3.81 -13.29
CA ASP A 219 -16.50 3.35 -12.31
C ASP A 219 -16.13 2.04 -11.58
N THR A 220 -14.95 2.05 -10.95
CA THR A 220 -14.50 0.95 -10.09
C THR A 220 -14.45 1.43 -8.64
N PRO A 221 -14.51 0.52 -7.65
CA PRO A 221 -14.32 0.90 -6.24
C PRO A 221 -13.05 1.75 -6.02
N TYR A 222 -11.96 1.39 -6.71
CA TYR A 222 -10.66 2.07 -6.61
C TYR A 222 -10.68 3.47 -7.21
N THR A 223 -11.20 3.64 -8.43
CA THR A 223 -11.27 4.97 -9.07
C THR A 223 -12.25 5.89 -8.36
N ASN A 224 -13.38 5.35 -7.89
CA ASN A 224 -14.35 6.11 -7.11
C ASN A 224 -13.75 6.61 -5.78
N LYS A 225 -12.90 5.80 -5.12
CA LYS A 225 -12.15 6.22 -3.94
C LYS A 225 -11.19 7.37 -4.22
N ILE A 226 -10.40 7.26 -5.28
CA ILE A 226 -9.45 8.31 -5.70
C ILE A 226 -10.18 9.62 -6.00
N VAL A 227 -11.28 9.55 -6.76
CA VAL A 227 -12.10 10.70 -7.14
C VAL A 227 -12.73 11.36 -5.93
N LYS A 228 -13.28 10.57 -4.99
CA LYS A 228 -13.84 11.07 -3.73
C LYS A 228 -12.79 11.84 -2.94
N ALA A 229 -11.66 11.20 -2.65
CA ALA A 229 -10.59 11.82 -1.88
C ALA A 229 -10.10 13.13 -2.53
N HIS A 230 -9.87 13.14 -3.85
CA HIS A 230 -9.44 14.35 -4.56
C HIS A 230 -10.44 15.51 -4.42
N ARG A 231 -11.75 15.24 -4.56
CA ARG A 231 -12.80 16.26 -4.43
C ARG A 231 -12.98 16.77 -3.00
N GLU A 232 -12.60 15.99 -2.01
CA GLU A 232 -12.65 16.35 -0.59
C GLU A 232 -11.44 17.19 -0.12
N GLY A 233 -10.52 17.52 -1.04
CA GLY A 233 -9.45 18.49 -0.81
C GLY A 233 -8.07 17.87 -0.69
N VAL A 234 -7.69 16.97 -1.61
CA VAL A 234 -6.26 16.67 -1.82
C VAL A 234 -5.58 17.79 -2.58
#